data_AF-A0A818SHG0-F1
#
_entry.id   AF-A0A818SHG0-F1
#
_cell.length_a   1.000
_cell.length_b   1.000
_cell.length_c   1.000
_cell.angle_alpha   90.00
_cell.angle_beta   90.00
_cell.angle_gamma   90.00
#
_symmetry.space_group_name_H-M   'P 1'
#
loop_
_entity.id
_entity.type
_entity.pdbx_description
1 polymer ?
#
loop_
_entity_poly.entity_id
_entity_poly.type
_entity_poly.pdbx_seq_one_letter_code
_entity_poly.pdbx_strand_id
1 'polypeptide(L)'
;MLGSIFRLKNVRSSSNGQVWIVRMTLCSDDEHDLKQVIIDMKDHFLSREINLRTLAKLLWEMGKPDLAEKYFIRLLEQLSLQDPLLGDLYHDLGRLASHVGNLDKSMEWHKKASAWKKQNQSSTTVGKFI
;
A
#
# COMPACT_ATOMS: atom_id res chain seq x y z
N MET A 1 4.90 -17.42 -0.77
CA MET A 1 4.44 -16.93 0.56
C MET A 1 4.82 -15.44 0.62
N LEU A 2 3.85 -14.53 0.51
CA LEU A 2 4.13 -13.08 0.51
C LEU A 2 3.90 -12.54 1.92
N GLY A 3 4.99 -12.37 2.67
CA GLY A 3 5.02 -11.83 4.04
C GLY A 3 5.39 -12.88 5.09
N SER A 4 6.09 -12.43 6.13
CA SER A 4 6.48 -13.22 7.30
C SER A 4 6.11 -12.45 8.56
N ILE A 5 5.37 -13.10 9.46
CA ILE A 5 5.01 -12.51 10.76
C ILE A 5 6.07 -12.92 11.77
N PHE A 6 6.57 -11.95 12.53
CA PHE A 6 7.56 -12.18 13.55
C PHE A 6 7.05 -11.72 14.91
N ARG A 7 7.19 -12.58 15.93
CA ARG A 7 6.99 -12.20 17.32
C ARG A 7 8.25 -11.51 17.83
N LEU A 8 8.12 -10.26 18.25
CA LEU A 8 9.21 -9.49 18.85
C LEU A 8 9.51 -10.03 20.25
N LYS A 9 10.75 -10.45 20.50
CA LYS A 9 11.18 -11.03 21.78
C LYS A 9 11.92 -10.02 22.64
N ASN A 10 12.75 -9.17 22.02
CA ASN A 10 13.56 -8.19 22.74
C ASN A 10 14.03 -7.10 21.78
N VAL A 11 14.06 -5.86 22.24
CA VAL A 11 14.74 -4.74 21.57
C VAL A 11 15.79 -4.21 22.54
N ARG A 12 17.05 -4.28 22.16
CA ARG A 12 18.17 -3.81 22.99
C ARG A 12 19.09 -2.91 22.19
N SER A 13 19.65 -1.90 22.85
CA SER A 13 20.72 -1.09 22.26
C SER A 13 22.07 -1.76 22.51
N SER A 14 23.00 -1.61 21.56
CA SER A 14 24.40 -1.99 21.72
C SER A 14 25.02 -1.18 22.87
N SER A 15 26.09 -1.70 23.47
CA SER A 15 26.78 -1.07 24.62
C SER A 15 27.27 0.35 24.35
N ASN A 16 27.44 0.73 23.08
CA ASN A 16 27.80 2.06 22.61
C ASN A 16 26.62 2.92 22.15
N GLY A 17 25.37 2.46 22.28
CA GLY A 17 24.16 3.21 21.95
C GLY A 17 23.87 3.42 20.46
N GLN A 18 24.79 3.07 19.57
CA GLN A 18 24.72 3.40 18.14
C GLN A 18 23.85 2.45 17.31
N VAL A 19 23.58 1.24 17.80
CA VAL A 19 22.84 0.21 17.05
C VAL A 19 21.77 -0.42 17.92
N TRP A 20 20.55 -0.51 17.39
CA TRP A 20 19.45 -1.23 17.99
C TRP A 20 19.35 -2.64 17.41
N ILE A 21 19.37 -3.64 18.27
CA ILE A 21 19.23 -5.05 17.91
C ILE A 21 17.84 -5.51 18.32
N VAL A 22 17.04 -5.88 17.32
CA VAL A 22 15.72 -6.46 17.51
C VAL A 22 15.81 -7.97 17.36
N ARG A 23 15.58 -8.70 18.46
CA ARG A 23 15.45 -10.16 18.44
C ARG A 23 13.99 -10.52 18.19
N MET A 24 13.76 -11.34 17.18
CA MET A 24 12.42 -11.74 16.74
C MET A 24 12.39 -13.23 16.39
N THR A 25 11.22 -13.86 16.50
CA THR A 25 11.00 -15.26 16.15
C THR A 25 9.97 -15.32 15.02
N LEU A 26 10.27 -16.05 13.94
CA LEU A 26 9.31 -16.32 12.88
C LEU A 26 8.16 -17.13 13.45
N CYS A 27 6.94 -16.62 13.35
CA CYS A 27 5.75 -17.35 13.77
C CYS A 27 5.40 -18.38 12.69
N SER A 28 5.22 -19.64 13.07
CA SER A 28 4.68 -20.65 12.16
C SER A 28 3.15 -20.54 12.10
N ASP A 29 2.57 -21.02 10.99
CA ASP A 29 1.11 -21.08 10.80
C ASP A 29 0.39 -21.98 11.84
N ASP A 30 1.15 -22.76 12.62
CA ASP A 30 0.65 -23.72 13.60
C ASP A 30 0.55 -23.16 15.04
N GLU A 31 1.08 -21.96 15.29
CA GLU A 31 0.92 -21.28 16.58
C GLU A 31 -0.54 -20.86 16.78
N HIS A 32 -1.27 -21.64 17.59
CA HIS A 32 -2.71 -21.51 17.80
C HIS A 32 -3.16 -20.10 18.22
N ASP A 33 -2.36 -19.42 19.04
CA ASP A 33 -2.70 -18.10 19.57
C ASP A 33 -2.65 -17.00 18.51
N LEU A 34 -1.85 -17.18 17.45
CA LEU A 34 -1.77 -16.25 16.34
C LEU A 34 -2.58 -16.70 15.14
N LYS A 35 -3.05 -17.94 15.11
CA LYS A 35 -3.77 -18.51 13.96
C LYS A 35 -4.98 -17.68 13.57
N GLN A 36 -5.75 -17.18 14.54
CA GLN A 36 -6.89 -16.30 14.28
C GLN A 36 -6.47 -14.94 13.72
N VAL A 37 -5.45 -14.29 14.30
CA VAL A 37 -4.91 -13.02 13.78
C VAL A 37 -4.32 -13.19 12.38
N ILE A 38 -3.64 -14.31 12.16
CA ILE A 38 -3.09 -14.70 10.87
C ILE A 38 -4.25 -14.86 9.89
N ILE A 39 -5.27 -15.65 10.21
CA ILE A 39 -6.45 -15.90 9.35
C ILE A 39 -7.21 -14.61 9.05
N ASP A 40 -7.48 -13.77 10.05
CA ASP A 40 -8.11 -12.45 9.85
C ASP A 40 -7.28 -11.57 8.92
N MET A 41 -5.95 -11.56 9.11
CA MET A 41 -5.05 -10.89 8.18
C MET A 41 -5.04 -11.56 6.78
N LYS A 42 -5.16 -12.89 6.71
CA LYS A 42 -5.22 -13.65 5.45
C LYS A 42 -6.49 -13.28 4.68
N ASP A 43 -7.62 -13.20 5.36
CA ASP A 43 -8.92 -12.95 4.75
C ASP A 43 -9.09 -11.49 4.30
N HIS A 44 -8.64 -10.54 5.14
CA HIS A 44 -8.67 -9.11 4.78
C HIS A 44 -7.60 -8.70 3.77
N PHE A 45 -6.43 -9.36 3.74
CA PHE A 45 -5.27 -8.86 3.00
C PHE A 45 -4.64 -9.84 2.00
N LEU A 46 -4.67 -11.16 2.20
CA LEU A 46 -3.93 -12.11 1.33
C LEU A 46 -4.64 -12.48 0.02
N SER A 47 -5.86 -12.00 -0.24
CA SER A 47 -6.45 -12.03 -1.59
C SER A 47 -5.86 -10.95 -2.51
N ARG A 48 -5.03 -10.05 -1.98
CA ARG A 48 -4.34 -8.98 -2.72
C ARG A 48 -2.85 -9.02 -2.44
N GLU A 49 -2.02 -8.82 -3.45
CA GLU A 49 -0.58 -8.66 -3.23
C GLU A 49 -0.33 -7.57 -2.15
N ILE A 50 0.39 -7.91 -1.09
CA ILE A 50 0.82 -6.95 -0.07
C ILE A 50 1.88 -6.06 -0.74
N ASN A 51 1.42 -5.02 -1.42
CA ASN A 51 2.24 -3.98 -2.03
C ASN A 51 2.06 -2.66 -1.27
N LEU A 52 2.88 -1.65 -1.58
CA LEU A 52 2.85 -0.35 -0.90
C LEU A 52 1.46 0.30 -0.92
N ARG A 53 0.63 -0.01 -1.92
CA ARG A 53 -0.76 0.47 -2.03
C ARG A 53 -1.63 -0.12 -0.92
N THR A 54 -1.52 -1.43 -0.67
CA THR A 54 -2.25 -2.11 0.41
C THR A 54 -1.84 -1.56 1.78
N LEU A 55 -0.54 -1.32 2.00
CA LEU A 55 -0.05 -0.70 3.24
C LEU A 55 -0.60 0.73 3.42
N ALA A 56 -0.60 1.54 2.36
CA ALA A 56 -1.13 2.90 2.42
C ALA A 56 -2.63 2.92 2.73
N LYS A 57 -3.42 2.00 2.14
CA LYS A 57 -4.84 1.84 2.47
C LYS A 57 -5.07 1.46 3.92
N LEU A 58 -4.27 0.53 4.45
CA LEU A 58 -4.35 0.15 5.87
C LEU A 58 -4.08 1.36 6.78
N LEU A 59 -3.02 2.13 6.49
CA LEU A 59 -2.70 3.32 7.28
C LEU A 59 -3.85 4.35 7.24
N TRP A 60 -4.51 4.48 6.09
CA TRP A 60 -5.68 5.34 5.98
C TRP A 60 -6.85 4.83 6.83
N GLU A 61 -7.19 3.53 6.76
CA GLU A 61 -8.24 2.92 7.59
C GLU A 61 -7.93 3.01 9.09
N MET A 62 -6.66 3.01 9.47
CA MET A 62 -6.20 3.24 10.85
C MET A 62 -6.28 4.72 11.29
N GLY A 63 -6.85 5.61 10.48
CA GLY A 63 -6.97 7.03 10.78
C GLY A 63 -5.63 7.78 10.70
N LYS A 64 -4.65 7.27 9.93
CA LYS A 64 -3.34 7.90 9.71
C LYS A 64 -3.19 8.40 8.26
N PRO A 65 -3.99 9.38 7.83
CA PRO A 65 -4.02 9.82 6.44
C PRO A 65 -2.69 10.41 5.96
N ASP A 66 -1.93 11.11 6.81
CA ASP A 66 -0.63 11.68 6.43
C ASP A 66 0.40 10.61 6.06
N LEU A 67 0.41 9.50 6.82
CA LEU A 67 1.26 8.35 6.51
C LEU A 67 0.76 7.65 5.25
N ALA A 68 -0.55 7.48 5.09
CA ALA A 68 -1.12 6.90 3.88
C ALA A 68 -0.71 7.69 2.62
N GLU A 69 -0.82 9.02 2.64
CA GLU A 69 -0.40 9.89 1.53
C GLU A 69 1.07 9.68 1.20
N LYS A 70 1.95 9.64 2.21
CA LYS A 70 3.38 9.38 2.04
C LYS A 70 3.68 8.08 1.31
N TYR A 71 2.98 7.00 1.66
CA TYR A 71 3.20 5.70 1.02
C TYR A 71 2.57 5.61 -0.38
N PHE A 72 1.44 6.26 -0.62
CA PHE A 72 0.88 6.38 -1.98
C PHE A 72 1.80 7.19 -2.91
N ILE A 73 2.34 8.32 -2.46
CA ILE A 73 3.30 9.12 -3.23
C ILE A 73 4.58 8.33 -3.50
N ARG A 74 5.13 7.65 -2.49
CA ARG A 74 6.30 6.80 -2.68
C ARG A 74 6.07 5.70 -3.72
N LEU A 75 4.89 5.07 -3.70
CA LEU A 75 4.54 4.10 -4.73
C LEU A 75 4.46 4.76 -6.10
N LEU A 76 3.86 5.95 -6.19
CA LEU A 76 3.74 6.70 -7.46
C LEU A 76 5.10 6.97 -8.09
N GLU A 77 6.11 7.31 -7.29
CA GLU A 77 7.49 7.53 -7.74
C GLU A 77 8.20 6.26 -8.21
N GLN A 78 7.75 5.09 -7.77
CA GLN A 78 8.34 3.79 -8.14
C GLN A 78 7.68 3.15 -9.36
N LEU A 79 6.47 3.57 -9.73
CA LEU A 79 5.75 3.00 -10.86
C LEU A 79 6.24 3.57 -12.19
N SER A 80 6.28 2.72 -13.22
CA SER A 80 6.51 3.17 -14.59
C SER A 80 5.27 3.91 -15.13
N LEU A 81 5.45 4.84 -16.07
CA LEU A 81 4.34 5.63 -16.64
C LEU A 81 3.24 4.81 -17.32
N GLN A 82 3.53 3.56 -17.69
CA GLN A 82 2.58 2.64 -18.34
C GLN A 82 2.01 1.60 -17.35
N ASP A 83 2.34 1.70 -16.07
CA ASP A 83 1.89 0.73 -15.09
C ASP A 83 0.36 0.79 -14.93
N PRO A 84 -0.36 -0.35 -15.07
CA PRO A 84 -1.80 -0.42 -14.89
C PRO A 84 -2.31 0.10 -13.54
N LEU A 85 -1.46 0.07 -12.50
CA LEU A 85 -1.81 0.50 -11.14
C LEU A 85 -1.89 2.03 -11.00
N LEU A 86 -1.35 2.81 -11.94
CA LEU A 86 -1.33 4.28 -11.87
C LEU A 86 -2.72 4.89 -11.78
N GLY A 87 -3.67 4.42 -12.61
CA GLY A 87 -5.04 4.94 -12.61
C GLY A 87 -5.72 4.72 -11.25
N ASP A 88 -5.52 3.53 -10.70
CA ASP A 88 -6.00 3.11 -9.39
C ASP A 88 -5.37 3.94 -8.25
N LEU A 89 -4.06 4.22 -8.34
CA LEU A 89 -3.32 4.99 -7.37
C LEU A 89 -3.74 6.47 -7.36
N TYR A 90 -3.96 7.07 -8.53
CA TYR A 90 -4.51 8.42 -8.62
C TYR A 90 -5.91 8.52 -8.02
N HIS A 91 -6.74 7.49 -8.20
CA HIS A 91 -8.07 7.46 -7.60
C HIS A 91 -8.00 7.38 -6.06
N ASP A 92 -7.10 6.56 -5.52
CA ASP A 92 -6.90 6.46 -4.06
C ASP A 92 -6.39 7.77 -3.45
N LEU A 93 -5.43 8.45 -4.09
CA LEU A 93 -4.94 9.76 -3.67
C LEU A 93 -6.04 10.83 -3.69
N GLY A 94 -6.92 10.80 -4.70
CA GLY A 94 -8.08 11.70 -4.76
C GLY A 94 -9.05 11.48 -3.61
N ARG A 95 -9.39 10.22 -3.32
CA ARG A 95 -10.27 9.89 -2.18
C ARG A 95 -9.64 10.27 -0.84
N LEU A 96 -8.34 10.04 -0.67
CA LEU A 96 -7.62 10.44 0.54
C LEU A 96 -7.65 11.96 0.72
N ALA A 97 -7.39 12.73 -0.34
CA ALA A 97 -7.45 14.18 -0.33
C ALA A 97 -8.86 14.70 0.02
N SER A 98 -9.92 14.08 -0.52
CA SER A 98 -11.30 14.38 -0.12
C SER A 98 -11.54 14.10 1.36
N HIS A 99 -11.03 12.98 1.86
CA HIS A 99 -11.21 12.56 3.25
C HIS A 99 -10.55 13.54 4.24
N VAL A 100 -9.40 14.12 3.89
CA VAL A 100 -8.75 15.16 4.72
C VAL A 100 -9.32 16.57 4.47
N GLY A 101 -10.36 16.72 3.65
CA GLY A 101 -11.01 18.00 3.36
C GLY A 101 -10.31 18.86 2.31
N ASN A 102 -9.27 18.35 1.63
CA ASN A 102 -8.56 19.07 0.58
C ASN A 102 -9.18 18.78 -0.80
N LEU A 103 -10.28 19.47 -1.09
CA LEU A 103 -11.06 19.25 -2.32
C LEU A 103 -10.29 19.65 -3.59
N ASP A 104 -9.41 20.66 -3.51
CA ASP A 104 -8.60 21.09 -4.65
C ASP A 104 -7.63 19.98 -5.08
N LYS A 105 -6.84 19.44 -4.13
CA LYS A 105 -5.96 18.29 -4.40
C LYS A 105 -6.74 17.07 -4.87
N SER A 106 -7.90 16.82 -4.28
CA SER A 106 -8.77 15.70 -4.69
C SER A 106 -9.14 15.81 -6.17
N MET A 107 -9.58 16.99 -6.59
CA MET A 107 -9.95 17.26 -7.97
C MET A 107 -8.77 17.11 -8.92
N GLU A 108 -7.57 17.56 -8.54
CA GLU A 108 -6.35 17.36 -9.33
C GLU A 108 -6.04 15.87 -9.54
N TRP A 109 -6.10 15.06 -8.48
CA TRP A 109 -5.87 13.62 -8.58
C TRP A 109 -6.91 12.91 -9.44
N HIS A 110 -8.19 13.26 -9.30
CA HIS A 110 -9.25 12.70 -10.13
C HIS A 110 -9.12 13.10 -11.62
N LYS A 111 -8.63 14.31 -11.92
CA LYS A 111 -8.30 14.72 -13.29
C LYS A 111 -7.17 13.85 -13.87
N LYS A 112 -6.10 13.59 -13.10
CA LYS A 112 -5.00 12.70 -13.50
C LYS A 112 -5.48 11.27 -13.77
N ALA A 113 -6.32 10.72 -12.89
CA ALA A 113 -6.92 9.39 -13.07
C ALA A 113 -7.72 9.31 -14.38
N SER A 114 -8.52 10.33 -14.66
CA SER A 114 -9.35 10.40 -15.87
C SER A 114 -8.51 10.52 -17.14
N ALA A 115 -7.43 11.32 -17.10
CA ALA A 115 -6.50 11.46 -18.22
C ALA A 115 -5.77 10.14 -18.52
N TRP A 116 -5.26 9.46 -17.48
CA TRP A 116 -4.61 8.16 -17.62
C TRP A 116 -5.56 7.11 -18.23
N LYS A 117 -6.81 7.06 -17.78
CA LYS A 117 -7.82 6.14 -18.31
C LYS A 117 -8.10 6.41 -19.79
N LYS A 118 -8.23 7.67 -20.20
CA LYS A 118 -8.44 8.05 -21.61
C LYS A 118 -7.26 7.60 -22.48
N GLN A 119 -6.02 7.87 -22.05
CA GLN A 119 -4.82 7.50 -22.80
C GLN A 119 -4.68 5.98 -22.98
N ASN A 120 -4.96 5.21 -21.94
CA ASN A 120 -4.84 3.75 -21.99
C ASN A 120 -5.99 3.07 -22.76
N GLN A 121 -7.19 3.66 -22.78
CA GLN A 121 -8.30 3.19 -23.62
C GLN A 121 -8.02 3.41 -25.12
N SER A 122 -7.40 4.53 -25.50
CA SER A 122 -7.02 4.79 -26.89
C SER A 122 -5.97 3.81 -27.42
N SER A 123 -4.99 3.40 -26.59
CA SER A 123 -3.97 2.42 -26.99
C SER A 123 -4.50 1.00 -27.18
N THR A 124 -5.50 0.58 -26.40
CA THR A 124 -6.12 -0.76 -26.56
C THR A 124 -6.96 -0.88 -27.83
N THR A 125 -7.47 0.25 -28.36
CA THR A 125 -8.33 0.24 -29.55
C THR A 125 -7.52 0.17 -30.86
N VAL A 126 -6.31 0.72 -30.88
CA VAL A 126 -5.44 0.72 -32.08
C VAL A 126 -4.80 -0.66 -32.33
N GLY A 127 -4.61 -1.49 -31.30
CA GLY A 127 -4.03 -2.83 -31.43
C GLY A 127 -4.97 -3.94 -31.92
N LYS A 128 -6.24 -3.63 -32.22
CA LYS A 128 -7.25 -4.61 -32.67
C LYS A 128 -7.51 -4.60 -34.17
N PHE A 129 -6.76 -3.79 -34.93
CA PHE A 129 -6.86 -3.66 -36.38
C PHE A 129 -5.49 -3.85 -37.04
N ILE A 130 -4.90 -5.05 -36.91
CA ILE A 130 -3.85 -5.54 -37.82
C ILE A 130 -4.04 -7.05 -38.01
#